data_AF-A0A6P0LFD0-F1
#
_entry.id   AF-A0A6P0LFD0-F1
#
_cell.length_a   1.000
_cell.length_b   1.000
_cell.length_c   1.000
_cell.angle_alpha   90.00
_cell.angle_beta   90.00
_cell.angle_gamma   90.00
#
_symmetry.space_group_name_H-M   'P 1'
#
loop_
_entity.id
_entity.type
_entity.pdbx_description
1 polymer ?
#
loop_
_entity_poly.entity_id
_entity_poly.type
_entity_poly.pdbx_seq_one_letter_code
_entity_poly.pdbx_strand_id
1 'polypeptide(L)' 'MIHYTQVPQLQLLGCDRIGISIDESEQLYPEQTTTAFVTYHPVARYFSA' A
#
# COMPACT_ATOMS: atom_id res chain seq x y z
N MET A 1 -14.72 -9.21 9.10
CA MET A 1 -13.55 -8.31 9.24
C MET A 1 -13.01 -8.03 7.86
N ILE A 2 -13.20 -6.80 7.37
CA ILE A 2 -12.49 -6.33 6.17
C ILE A 2 -11.02 -6.28 6.57
N HIS A 3 -10.17 -7.09 5.93
CA HIS A 3 -8.74 -7.08 6.20
C HIS A 3 -8.12 -6.00 5.32
N TYR A 4 -7.65 -4.92 5.92
CA TYR A 4 -6.96 -3.83 5.23
C TYR A 4 -5.60 -4.33 4.71
N THR A 5 -5.35 -4.14 3.43
CA THR A 5 -4.16 -4.69 2.74
C THR A 5 -2.91 -3.83 2.90
N GLN A 6 -3.06 -2.59 3.36
CA GLN A 6 -1.97 -1.60 3.39
C GLN A 6 -0.92 -1.90 4.46
N VAL A 7 -1.33 -2.22 5.70
CA VAL A 7 -0.37 -2.51 6.79
C VAL A 7 0.53 -3.72 6.46
N PRO A 8 -0.01 -4.89 6.04
CA PRO A 8 0.84 -6.02 5.67
C PRO A 8 1.77 -5.71 4.48
N GLN A 9 1.31 -4.91 3.51
CA GLN A 9 2.12 -4.49 2.37
C GLN A 9 3.34 -3.66 2.81
N LEU A 10 3.15 -2.66 3.66
CA LEU A 10 4.24 -1.80 4.15
C LEU A 10 5.25 -2.58 4.98
N GLN A 11 4.78 -3.51 5.81
CA GLN A 11 5.64 -4.41 6.59
C GLN A 11 6.46 -5.32 5.69
N LEU A 12 5.85 -5.92 4.67
CA LEU A 12 6.53 -6.78 3.70
C LEU A 12 7.63 -6.03 2.94
N LEU A 13 7.37 -4.76 2.60
CA LEU A 13 8.32 -3.91 1.87
C LEU A 13 9.42 -3.30 2.77
N GLY A 14 9.27 -3.35 4.10
CA GLY A 14 10.21 -2.70 5.04
C GLY A 14 10.35 -1.20 4.75
N CYS A 15 9.20 -0.52 4.65
CA CYS A 15 9.09 0.90 4.28
C CYS A 15 9.68 1.86 5.34
N ASP A 16 9.81 1.40 6.58
CA ASP A 16 10.48 2.11 7.67
C ASP A 16 11.92 2.50 7.30
N ARG A 17 12.62 1.65 6.55
CA ARG A 17 14.00 1.88 6.08
C ARG A 17 14.16 3.09 5.16
N ILE A 18 13.06 3.54 4.56
CA ILE A 18 13.01 4.70 3.67
C ILE A 18 12.21 5.87 4.27
N GLY A 19 11.94 5.82 5.58
CA GLY A 19 11.28 6.90 6.32
C GLY A 19 9.77 6.99 6.10
N ILE A 20 9.13 5.92 5.63
CA ILE A 20 7.67 5.86 5.49
C ILE A 20 7.06 5.16 6.72
N SER A 21 6.02 5.76 7.29
CA SER A 21 5.24 5.18 8.39
C SER A 21 3.72 5.26 8.14
N ILE A 22 2.96 4.54 8.95
CA ILE A 22 1.48 4.54 8.94
C ILE A 22 0.96 4.71 10.37
N ASP A 23 -0.10 5.50 10.55
CA ASP A 23 -0.73 5.70 11.86
C ASP A 23 -1.93 4.76 12.09
N GLU A 24 -2.61 4.92 13.24
CA GLU A 24 -3.80 4.14 13.59
C GLU A 24 -5.01 4.43 12.68
N SER A 25 -5.01 5.57 11.98
CA SER A 25 -6.02 5.95 11.00
C SER A 25 -5.69 5.46 9.58
N GLU A 26 -4.66 4.61 9.45
CA GLU A 26 -4.12 4.10 8.18
C GLU A 26 -3.60 5.18 7.22
N GLN A 27 -3.23 6.35 7.74
CA GLN A 27 -2.65 7.43 6.95
C GLN A 27 -1.14 7.26 6.81
N LEU A 28 -0.63 7.47 5.59
CA LEU A 28 0.80 7.40 5.28
C LEU A 28 1.51 8.71 5.61
N TYR A 29 2.73 8.59 6.13
CA TYR A 29 3.64 9.71 6.33
C TYR A 29 4.97 9.48 5.60
N PRO A 30 5.49 10.51 4.88
CA PRO A 30 4.88 11.81 4.60
C PRO A 30 3.56 11.73 3.81
N GLU A 31 2.69 12.73 3.90
CA GLU A 31 1.38 12.71 3.22
C GLU A 31 1.49 12.58 1.69
N GLN A 32 2.59 13.09 1.11
CA GLN A 32 2.89 12.95 -0.32
C GLN A 32 3.45 11.56 -0.69
N THR A 33 3.10 10.52 0.06
CA THR A 33 3.47 9.13 -0.22
C THR A 33 2.37 8.44 -1.02
N THR A 34 2.76 7.55 -1.93
CA THR A 34 1.83 6.72 -2.71
C THR A 34 2.31 5.28 -2.72
N THR A 35 1.39 4.34 -2.53
CA THR A 35 1.62 2.89 -2.67
C THR A 35 0.80 2.36 -3.83
N ALA A 36 1.29 1.33 -4.51
CA ALA A 36 0.58 0.68 -5.60
C ALA A 36 1.03 -0.78 -5.73
N PHE A 37 0.18 -1.61 -6.33
CA PHE A 37 0.58 -2.93 -6.82
C PHE A 37 0.93 -2.85 -8.30
N VAL A 38 2.05 -3.48 -8.68
CA VAL A 38 2.43 -3.66 -10.08
C VAL A 38 2.09 -5.09 -10.46
N THR A 39 1.32 -5.27 -11.53
CA THR A 39 0.95 -6.60 -12.04
C THR A 39 1.43 -6.76 -13.46
N TYR A 40 1.94 -7.95 -13.79
CA TYR A 40 2.39 -8.29 -15.13
C TYR A 40 1.54 -9.45 -15.66
N HIS A 41 0.43 -9.11 -16.30
CA HIS A 41 -0.47 -10.08 -16.92
C HIS A 41 -1.07 -9.50 -18.21
N PRO A 42 -1.17 -10.26 -19.31
CA PRO A 42 -1.60 -9.75 -20.62
C PRO A 42 -3.04 -9.20 -20.64
N VAL A 43 -3.86 -9.55 -19.64
CA VAL A 43 -5.24 -9.04 -19.50
C VAL A 43 -5.46 -8.26 -18.19
N ALA A 44 -4.40 -7.81 -17.53
CA ALA A 44 -4.52 -6.94 -16.35
C ALA A 44 -5.26 -5.65 -16.71
N ARG A 45 -6.30 -5.32 -15.94
CA ARG A 45 -7.07 -4.08 -16.08
C ARG A 45 -7.67 -3.68 -14.74
N TYR A 46 -7.91 -2.39 -14.53
CA TYR A 46 -8.76 -1.94 -13.44
C TYR A 46 -10.19 -2.42 -13.69
N PHE A 47 -10.88 -2.77 -12.61
CA PHE A 47 -12.30 -3.08 -12.64
C PHE A 47 -13.01 -2.06 -11.78
N SER A 48 -14.11 -1.51 -12.28
CA SER A 48 -15.02 -0.70 -11.46
C SER A 48 -15.83 -1.63 -10.54
N ALA A 49 -16.13 -1.17 -9.33
CA ALA A 49 -17.03 -1.84 -8.40
C ALA A 49 -18.50 -1.65 -8.80
#